data_AF-A0A2M7PJQ6-F1
#
_entry.id   AF-A0A2M7PJQ6-F1
#
_cell.length_a   1.000
_cell.length_b   1.000
_cell.length_c   1.000
_cell.angle_alpha   90.00
_cell.angle_beta   90.00
_cell.angle_gamma   90.00
#
_symmetry.space_group_name_H-M   'P 1'
#
loop_
_entity.id
_entity.type
_entity.pdbx_description
1 polymer ?
#
loop_
_entity_poly.entity_id
_entity_poly.type
_entity_poly.pdbx_seq_one_letter_code
_entity_poly.pdbx_strand_id
1 'polypeptide(L)' 'IGSAAVPGAGMVMLVIVLSSVGIPTEGIALIFAVDRPLDMLRTAVNVTGDLTISTLVATGEKQIDLSIVNQSK' A
#
# COMPACT_ATOMS: atom_id res chain seq x y z
N ILE A 1 11.57 2.12 1.03
CA ILE A 1 11.45 2.26 -0.44
C ILE A 1 12.27 1.11 -1.04
N GLY A 2 11.61 0.04 -1.51
CA GLY A 2 12.31 -1.16 -2.01
C GLY A 2 12.06 -2.48 -1.28
N SER A 3 11.07 -2.58 -0.38
CA SER A 3 10.57 -3.91 0.01
C SER A 3 9.65 -4.37 -1.10
N ALA A 4 9.95 -5.50 -1.74
CA ALA A 4 8.94 -6.25 -2.49
C ALA A 4 7.70 -6.42 -1.59
N ALA A 5 6.49 -6.43 -2.17
CA ALA A 5 5.26 -6.66 -1.43
C ALA A 5 5.27 -8.09 -0.88
N VAL A 6 5.90 -8.28 0.28
CA VAL A 6 5.96 -9.55 1.00
C VAL A 6 4.79 -9.56 1.98
N PRO A 7 3.86 -10.51 1.86
CA PRO A 7 2.72 -10.61 2.77
C PRO A 7 3.19 -10.65 4.23
N GLY A 8 2.64 -9.78 5.08
CA GLY A 8 2.95 -9.72 6.50
C GLY A 8 4.20 -8.92 6.91
N ALA A 9 4.88 -8.24 5.98
CA ALA A 9 5.97 -7.30 6.32
C ALA A 9 5.46 -6.14 7.22
N GLY A 10 4.18 -5.80 7.12
CA GLY A 10 3.51 -4.81 7.98
C GLY A 10 3.48 -5.19 9.46
N MET A 11 3.31 -6.47 9.79
CA MET A 11 3.27 -6.95 11.19
C MET A 11 4.63 -6.89 11.86
N VAL A 12 5.68 -7.26 11.13
CA VAL A 12 7.05 -7.21 11.67
C VAL A 12 7.42 -5.77 12.03
N MET A 13 7.10 -4.82 11.16
CA MET A 13 7.30 -3.38 11.44
C MET A 13 6.46 -2.92 12.65
N LEU A 14 5.21 -3.37 12.76
CA LEU A 14 4.33 -2.99 13.88
C LEU A 14 4.88 -3.47 15.24
N VAL A 15 5.38 -4.71 15.31
CA VAL A 15 6.03 -5.26 16.52
C VAL A 15 7.24 -4.43 16.93
N ILE A 16 8.08 -4.05 15.95
CA ILE A 16 9.28 -3.23 16.19
C ILE A 16 8.87 -1.85 16.74
N VAL A 17 7.85 -1.21 16.16
CA VAL A 17 7.35 0.10 16.62
C VAL A 17 6.78 0.00 18.02
N LEU A 18 5.91 -0.98 18.31
CA LEU A 18 5.30 -1.14 19.63
C LEU A 18 6.34 -1.40 20.74
N SER A 19 7.37 -2.20 20.43
CA SER A 19 8.51 -2.41 21.32
C SER A 19 9.32 -1.13 21.55
N SER A 20 9.41 -0.24 20.57
CA SER A 20 10.13 1.04 20.71
C SER A 20 9.42 2.07 21.60
N VAL A 21 8.09 1.99 21.73
CA VAL A 21 7.27 2.86 22.61
C VAL A 21 6.91 2.20 23.95
N GLY A 22 7.44 1.01 24.25
CA GLY A 22 7.25 0.32 25.53
C GLY A 22 5.86 -0.31 25.71
N ILE A 23 5.11 -0.53 24.62
CA ILE A 23 3.79 -1.16 24.68
C ILE A 23 3.95 -2.70 24.66
N PRO A 24 3.34 -3.43 25.62
CA PRO A 24 3.38 -4.88 25.65
C PRO A 24 2.85 -5.52 24.36
N THR A 25 3.61 -6.46 23.81
CA THR A 25 3.32 -7.11 22.52
C THR A 25 2.11 -8.04 22.56
N GLU A 26 1.59 -8.39 23.74
CA GLU A 26 0.41 -9.27 23.86
C GLU A 26 -0.86 -8.68 23.19
N GLY A 27 -0.95 -7.34 23.06
CA GLY A 27 -2.06 -6.67 22.36
C GLY A 27 -2.09 -6.88 20.83
N ILE A 28 -1.00 -7.38 20.24
CA ILE A 28 -0.88 -7.62 18.79
C ILE A 28 -1.75 -8.80 18.34
N ALA A 29 -2.08 -9.73 19.24
CA ALA A 29 -2.97 -10.86 18.96
C ALA A 29 -4.36 -10.42 18.47
N LEU A 30 -4.85 -9.26 18.92
CA LEU A 30 -6.12 -8.68 18.48
C LEU A 30 -6.04 -8.13 17.04
N ILE A 31 -4.87 -7.64 16.63
CA ILE A 31 -4.62 -7.04 15.31
C ILE A 31 -4.32 -8.13 14.27
N PHE A 32 -3.91 -9.32 14.71
CA PHE A 32 -3.59 -10.46 13.84
C PHE A 32 -4.76 -10.87 12.92
N ALA A 33 -6.00 -10.73 13.39
CA ALA A 33 -7.19 -11.03 12.61
C ALA A 33 -7.43 -10.04 11.45
N VAL A 34 -7.04 -8.77 11.63
CA VAL A 34 -7.23 -7.70 10.64
C VAL A 34 -5.98 -7.44 9.79
N ASP A 35 -4.84 -8.02 10.14
CA ASP A 35 -3.59 -7.83 9.39
C ASP A 35 -3.74 -8.19 7.91
N ARG A 36 -4.33 -9.35 7.60
CA ARG A 36 -4.51 -9.80 6.20
C ARG A 36 -5.33 -8.85 5.34
N PRO A 37 -6.55 -8.42 5.74
CA PRO A 37 -7.28 -7.42 4.96
C PRO A 37 -6.57 -6.07 4.91
N LEU A 38 -5.91 -5.63 5.98
CA LEU A 38 -5.17 -4.36 5.99
C LEU A 38 -3.94 -4.38 5.08
N ASP A 39 -3.24 -5.51 4.98
CA ASP A 39 -2.07 -5.68 4.09
C ASP A 39 -2.48 -5.66 2.60
N MET A 40 -3.62 -6.28 2.28
CA MET A 40 -4.21 -6.19 0.94
C MET A 40 -4.64 -4.77 0.58
N LEU A 41 -5.31 -4.07 1.51
CA LEU A 41 -5.72 -2.67 1.31
C LEU A 41 -4.49 -1.77 1.10
N ARG A 42 -3.42 -1.97 1.88
CA ARG A 42 -2.16 -1.25 1.70
C ARG A 42 -1.58 -1.47 0.32
N THR A 43 -1.58 -2.71 -0.17
CA THR A 43 -1.09 -3.04 -1.52
C THR A 43 -1.95 -2.36 -2.59
N ALA A 44 -3.28 -2.41 -2.47
CA ALA A 44 -4.19 -1.78 -3.42
C ALA A 44 -4.03 -0.26 -3.48
N VAL A 45 -3.90 0.40 -2.32
CA VAL A 45 -3.70 1.86 -2.24
C VAL A 45 -2.35 2.26 -2.83
N ASN A 46 -1.28 1.50 -2.55
CA ASN A 46 0.05 1.78 -3.12
C ASN A 46 0.05 1.67 -4.65
N VAL A 47 -0.52 0.58 -5.20
CA VAL A 47 -0.62 0.38 -6.65
C VAL A 47 -1.49 1.46 -7.31
N THR A 48 -2.61 1.83 -6.68
CA THR A 48 -3.49 2.89 -7.20
C THR A 48 -2.80 4.25 -7.20
N GLY A 49 -2.02 4.57 -6.16
CA GLY A 49 -1.23 5.80 -6.10
C GLY A 49 -0.16 5.88 -7.19
N ASP A 50 0.59 4.79 -7.39
CA ASP A 50 1.61 4.70 -8.44
C ASP A 50 0.98 4.88 -9.83
N LEU A 51 -0.15 4.21 -10.09
CA LEU A 51 -0.90 4.37 -11.35
C LEU A 51 -1.41 5.80 -11.55
N THR A 52 -1.90 6.44 -10.48
CA THR A 52 -2.42 7.81 -10.54
C THR A 52 -1.31 8.79 -10.93
N ILE A 53 -0.16 8.72 -10.26
CA ILE A 53 0.98 9.60 -10.56
C ILE A 53 1.56 9.28 -11.94
N SER A 54 1.69 8.00 -12.30
CA SER A 54 2.19 7.61 -13.62
C SER A 54 1.29 8.13 -14.74
N THR A 55 -0.03 8.08 -14.57
CA THR A 55 -1.02 8.60 -15.54
C THR A 55 -0.98 10.12 -15.59
N LEU A 56 -0.84 10.79 -14.44
CA LEU A 56 -0.74 12.25 -14.35
C LEU A 56 0.50 12.76 -15.08
N VAL A 57 1.67 12.17 -14.82
CA VAL A 57 2.93 12.52 -15.47
C VAL A 57 2.85 12.23 -16.97
N ALA A 58 2.37 11.05 -17.38
CA ALA A 58 2.24 10.71 -18.79
C ALA A 58 1.27 11.64 -19.54
N THR A 59 0.22 12.14 -18.87
CA THR A 59 -0.68 13.15 -19.42
C THR A 59 0.03 14.50 -19.59
N GLY A 60 0.81 14.92 -18.59
CA GLY A 60 1.62 16.14 -18.67
C GLY A 60 2.66 16.12 -19.79
N GLU A 61 3.32 14.98 -19.99
CA GLU A 61 4.34 14.76 -21.02
C GLU A 61 3.76 14.38 -22.39
N LYS A 62 2.43 14.31 -22.54
CA LYS A 62 1.74 13.83 -23.77
C LYS A 62 2.19 12.43 -24.23
N GLN A 63 2.54 11.57 -23.29
CA GLN A 63 3.00 10.20 -23.52
C GLN A 63 1.90 9.14 -23.31
N ILE A 64 0.66 9.56 -23.12
CA ILE A 64 -0.50 8.68 -22.95
C ILE A 64 -1.62 9.02 -23.93
N ASP A 65 -2.26 8.01 -24.48
CA ASP A 65 -3.39 8.17 -25.39
C ASP A 65 -4.69 8.38 -24.60
N LEU A 66 -5.13 9.64 -24.53
CA LEU A 66 -6.33 10.05 -23.82
C LEU A 66 -7.62 9.52 -24.47
N SER A 67 -7.61 9.12 -25.73
CA SER A 67 -8.78 8.55 -26.40
C SER A 67 -9.12 7.15 -25.88
N ILE A 68 -8.11 6.42 -25.42
CA ILE A 68 -8.26 5.10 -24.78
C ILE A 68 -8.64 5.27 -23.30
N VAL A 69 -8.00 6.22 -22.60
CA VAL A 69 -8.22 6.45 -21.16
C VAL A 69 -9.62 7.01 -20.89
N ASN A 70 -10.09 7.96 -21.71
CA ASN A 70 -11.41 8.58 -21.56
C ASN A 70 -12.51 7.84 -22.33
N GLN A 71 -12.24 6.61 -22.76
CA GLN A 71 -13.26 5.79 -23.42
C GLN A 71 -14.27 5.33 -22.36
N SER A 72 -15.31 6.13 -22.13
CA SER A 72 -16.45 5.71 -21.32
C SER A 72 -17.12 4.54 -22.04
N LYS A 73 -17.21 3.40 -21.36
CA LYS A 73 -18.27 2.43 -21.68
C LYS A 73 -19.63 3.03 -21.37
#